data_AF-A0A8I1NG22-F1
#
_entry.id   AF-A0A8I1NG22-F1
#
_cell.length_a   1.000
_cell.length_b   1.000
_cell.length_c   1.000
_cell.angle_alpha   90.00
_cell.angle_beta   90.00
_cell.angle_gamma   90.00
#
_symmetry.space_group_name_H-M   'P 1'
#
loop_
_entity.id
_entity.type
_entity.pdbx_description
1 polymer ?
#
loop_
_entity_poly.entity_id
_entity_poly.type
_entity_poly.pdbx_seq_one_letter_code
_entity_poly.pdbx_strand_id
1 'polypeptide(L)' 'MSEAEHIGVLDSDQKVTPDDIRELTGAVTPHFAQQVRVRVGRLIEGLDPEDPARVFGEREMARLEDLAHHSGQPAADQAH' A
#
# COMPACT_ATOMS: atom_id res chain seq x y z
N MET A 1 -6.64 -15.59 37.07
CA MET A 1 -7.66 -15.74 36.02
C MET A 1 -7.37 -14.66 35.00
N SER A 2 -7.06 -15.04 33.76
CA SER A 2 -6.56 -14.15 32.71
C SER A 2 -7.64 -13.17 32.27
N GLU A 3 -7.32 -11.90 32.32
CA GLU A 3 -8.18 -10.81 31.85
C GLU A 3 -8.10 -10.77 30.32
N ALA A 4 -9.29 -10.79 29.72
CA ALA A 4 -9.62 -10.71 28.30
C ALA A 4 -8.52 -10.24 27.34
N GLU A 5 -8.23 -11.10 26.36
CA GLU A 5 -7.59 -10.73 25.09
C GLU A 5 -8.48 -9.71 24.37
N HIS A 6 -8.20 -8.43 24.61
CA HIS A 6 -8.81 -7.33 23.89
C HIS A 6 -8.21 -7.31 22.47
N ILE A 7 -8.81 -8.06 21.55
CA ILE A 7 -8.53 -7.89 20.11
C ILE A 7 -9.08 -6.52 19.75
N GLY A 8 -8.21 -5.50 19.80
CA GLY A 8 -8.52 -4.14 19.42
C GLY A 8 -9.01 -4.11 17.98
N VAL A 9 -10.33 -3.97 17.81
CA VAL A 9 -10.91 -3.52 16.56
C VAL A 9 -10.29 -2.16 16.28
N LEU A 10 -9.49 -2.11 15.23
CA LEU A 10 -8.72 -0.95 14.80
C LEU A 10 -9.62 0.28 14.75
N ASP A 11 -9.22 1.33 15.47
CA ASP A 11 -9.85 2.66 15.39
C ASP A 11 -9.98 3.06 13.92
N SER A 12 -11.22 3.20 13.45
CA SER A 12 -11.56 3.63 12.09
C SER A 12 -11.13 5.07 11.76
N ASP A 13 -10.50 5.77 12.73
CA ASP A 13 -10.03 7.15 12.65
C ASP A 13 -8.52 7.25 12.42
N GLN A 14 -7.82 6.12 12.23
CA GLN A 14 -6.40 6.12 11.90
C GLN A 14 -6.21 6.66 10.48
N LYS A 15 -5.75 7.90 10.37
CA LYS A 15 -5.39 8.52 9.09
C LYS A 15 -4.32 7.67 8.40
N VAL A 16 -4.60 7.25 7.16
CA VAL A 16 -3.66 6.51 6.31
C VAL A 16 -2.37 7.33 6.13
N THR A 17 -1.23 6.68 6.34
CA THR A 17 0.09 7.29 6.19
C THR A 17 0.84 6.72 4.98
N PRO A 18 1.88 7.41 4.49
CA PRO A 18 2.76 6.86 3.45
C PRO A 18 3.44 5.55 3.86
N ASP A 19 3.72 5.37 5.15
CA ASP A 19 4.37 4.16 5.65
C ASP A 19 3.41 2.96 5.62
N ASP A 20 2.12 3.15 5.92
CA ASP A 20 1.09 2.08 5.75
C ASP A 20 1.03 1.59 4.30
N ILE A 21 1.13 2.53 3.35
CA ILE A 21 1.16 2.20 1.92
C ILE A 21 2.46 1.47 1.58
N ARG A 22 3.61 1.90 2.13
CA ARG A 22 4.90 1.23 1.89
C ARG A 22 4.92 -0.19 2.44
N GLU A 23 4.35 -0.42 3.62
CA GLU A 23 4.20 -1.77 4.18
C GLU A 23 3.32 -2.64 3.27
N LEU A 24 2.25 -2.08 2.71
CA LEU A 24 1.36 -2.78 1.80
C LEU A 24 2.02 -3.12 0.45
N THR A 25 2.91 -2.26 -0.07
CA THR A 25 3.49 -2.42 -1.43
C THR A 25 4.91 -2.99 -1.46
N GLY A 26 5.64 -2.95 -0.33
CA GLY A 26 7.08 -3.23 -0.27
C GLY A 26 7.50 -4.62 -0.75
N ALA A 27 6.68 -5.65 -0.52
CA ALA A 27 6.98 -7.05 -0.84
C ALA A 27 6.00 -7.67 -1.86
N VAL A 28 5.34 -6.84 -2.68
CA VAL A 28 4.39 -7.32 -3.69
C VAL A 28 5.07 -8.13 -4.77
N THR A 29 4.50 -9.29 -5.09
CA THR A 29 4.87 -10.06 -6.28
C THR A 29 4.05 -9.61 -7.49
N PRO A 30 4.55 -9.79 -8.73
CA PRO A 30 3.85 -9.29 -9.93
C PRO A 30 2.41 -9.77 -10.10
N HIS A 31 2.12 -11.02 -9.74
CA HIS A 31 0.77 -11.60 -9.84
C HIS A 31 -0.25 -10.89 -8.94
N PHE A 32 0.18 -10.35 -7.79
CA PHE A 32 -0.69 -9.63 -6.85
C PHE A 32 -0.68 -8.11 -7.07
N ALA A 33 0.17 -7.59 -7.95
CA ALA A 33 0.37 -6.16 -8.11
C ALA A 33 -0.92 -5.42 -8.49
N GLN A 34 -1.74 -5.98 -9.38
CA GLN A 34 -3.04 -5.38 -9.72
C GLN A 34 -4.03 -5.40 -8.56
N GLN A 35 -4.04 -6.45 -7.73
CA GLN A 35 -4.91 -6.51 -6.56
C GLN A 35 -4.49 -5.48 -5.51
N VAL A 36 -3.18 -5.33 -5.29
CA VAL A 36 -2.66 -4.34 -4.35
C VAL A 36 -2.90 -2.91 -4.87
N ARG A 37 -2.77 -2.66 -6.17
CA ARG A 37 -3.06 -1.35 -6.79
C ARG A 37 -4.50 -0.90 -6.50
N VAL A 38 -5.48 -1.80 -6.66
CA VAL A 38 -6.89 -1.50 -6.35
C VAL A 38 -7.06 -1.19 -4.86
N ARG A 39 -6.36 -1.90 -3.98
CA ARG A 39 -6.41 -1.65 -2.54
C ARG A 39 -5.82 -0.29 -2.17
N VAL A 40 -4.65 0.07 -2.71
CA VAL A 40 -4.04 1.38 -2.53
C VAL A 40 -4.98 2.49 -2.99
N GLY A 41 -5.61 2.33 -4.17
CA GLY A 41 -6.59 3.29 -4.68
C GLY A 41 -7.72 3.58 -3.69
N ARG A 42 -8.29 2.54 -3.06
CA ARG A 42 -9.34 2.71 -2.04
C ARG A 42 -8.85 3.40 -0.76
N LEU A 43 -7.59 3.19 -0.38
CA LEU A 43 -7.01 3.82 0.81
C LEU A 43 -6.81 5.33 0.61
N ILE A 44 -6.54 5.77 -0.62
CA ILE A 44 -6.24 7.17 -0.92
C ILE A 44 -7.41 7.97 -1.51
N GLU A 45 -8.50 7.31 -1.92
CA GLU A 45 -9.64 7.93 -2.62
C GLU A 45 -10.27 9.10 -1.86
N GLY A 46 -10.31 9.01 -0.51
CA GLY A 46 -10.88 10.05 0.35
C GLY A 46 -9.90 11.11 0.83
N LEU A 47 -8.63 11.05 0.42
CA LEU A 47 -7.59 11.97 0.89
C LEU A 47 -7.51 13.24 0.05
N ASP A 48 -7.12 14.35 0.68
CA ASP A 48 -6.83 15.60 -0.03
C ASP A 48 -5.75 15.40 -1.10
N PRO A 49 -5.82 16.09 -2.26
CA PRO A 49 -4.81 15.98 -3.33
C PRO A 49 -3.37 16.27 -2.87
N GLU A 50 -3.21 17.12 -1.86
CA GLU A 50 -1.91 17.50 -1.29
C GLU A 50 -1.47 16.60 -0.13
N ASP A 51 -2.28 15.59 0.23
CA ASP A 51 -1.93 14.67 1.30
C ASP A 51 -0.72 13.81 0.90
N PRO A 52 0.33 13.72 1.74
CA PRO A 52 1.53 12.95 1.42
C PRO A 52 1.23 11.46 1.17
N ALA A 53 0.23 10.87 1.85
CA ALA A 53 -0.17 9.49 1.61
C ALA A 53 -0.84 9.32 0.24
N ARG A 54 -1.63 10.30 -0.21
CA ARG A 54 -2.22 10.28 -1.55
C ARG A 54 -1.15 10.35 -2.64
N VAL A 55 -0.26 11.34 -2.54
CA VAL A 55 0.83 11.53 -3.52
C VAL A 55 1.72 10.29 -3.58
N PHE A 56 2.05 9.70 -2.43
CA PHE A 56 2.84 8.47 -2.38
C PHE A 56 2.07 7.27 -2.96
N GLY A 57 0.79 7.11 -2.60
CA GLY A 57 -0.06 6.04 -3.11
C GLY A 57 -0.25 6.08 -4.62
N GLU A 58 -0.44 7.26 -5.21
CA GLU A 58 -0.54 7.43 -6.66
C GLU A 58 0.74 6.97 -7.38
N ARG A 59 1.92 7.28 -6.81
CA ARG A 59 3.21 6.80 -7.34
C ARG A 59 3.34 5.28 -7.25
N GLU A 60 2.96 4.69 -6.11
CA GLU A 60 3.00 3.24 -5.95
C GLU A 60 1.98 2.53 -6.85
N MET A 61 0.80 3.10 -7.11
CA MET A 61 -0.16 2.54 -8.07
C MET A 61 0.44 2.42 -9.48
N ALA A 62 1.18 3.43 -9.93
CA ALA A 62 1.87 3.39 -11.23
C ALA A 62 2.96 2.31 -11.26
N ARG A 63 3.75 2.19 -10.18
CA ARG A 63 4.75 1.12 -10.02
C ARG A 63 4.13 -0.28 -10.04
N LEU A 64 2.99 -0.47 -9.37
CA LEU A 64 2.28 -1.75 -9.32
C LEU A 64 1.69 -2.14 -10.68
N GLU A 65 1.20 -1.15 -11.43
CA GLU A 65 0.73 -1.34 -12.80
C GLU A 65 1.87 -1.78 -13.73
N ASP A 66 3.04 -1.13 -13.62
CA ASP A 66 4.26 -1.52 -14.33
C ASP A 66 4.70 -2.94 -13.96
N LEU A 67 4.79 -3.24 -12.66
CA LEU A 67 5.18 -4.55 -12.14
C LEU A 67 4.27 -5.67 -12.63
N ALA A 68 2.96 -5.43 -12.73
CA ALA A 68 2.01 -6.39 -13.28
C ALA A 68 2.29 -6.71 -14.75
N HIS A 69 2.64 -5.70 -15.54
CA HIS A 69 2.94 -5.84 -16.97
C HIS A 69 4.33 -6.44 -17.22
N HIS A 70 5.31 -6.14 -16.36
CA HIS A 70 6.73 -6.52 -16.53
C HIS A 70 7.14 -7.78 -15.76
N SER A 71 6.19 -8.64 -15.38
CA SER A 71 6.39 -9.91 -14.64
C SER A 71 7.41 -10.92 -15.24
N GLY A 72 8.11 -10.58 -16.32
CA GLY A 72 9.26 -11.31 -16.88
C GLY A 72 10.64 -10.66 -16.69
N GLN A 73 10.77 -9.47 -16.08
CA GLN A 73 12.07 -8.85 -15.79
C GLN A 73 12.10 -8.31 -14.35
N PRO A 74 12.95 -8.85 -13.46
CA PRO A 74 13.05 -8.33 -12.09
C PRO A 74 13.55 -6.88 -12.16
N ALA A 75 12.77 -5.96 -11.57
CA ALA A 75 13.22 -4.59 -11.33
C ALA A 75 14.45 -4.67 -10.43
N ALA A 76 15.61 -4.41 -11.04
CA ALA A 76 16.88 -4.35 -10.36
C ALA A 76 16.80 -3.30 -9.24
N ASP A 77 17.07 -3.76 -8.03
CA ASP A 77 17.90 -3.08 -7.04
C ASP A 77 17.61 -1.59 -6.83
N GLN A 78 16.67 -1.30 -5.92
CA GLN A 78 16.69 -0.06 -5.17
C GLN A 78 17.19 -0.36 -3.75
N ALA A 79 18.50 -0.49 -3.60
CA ALA A 79 19.19 -0.32 -2.33
C ALA A 79 20.26 0.76 -2.52
N HIS A 80 20.10 1.84 -1.75
CA HIS A 80 21.04 2.96 -1.61
C HIS A 80 22.12 2.59 -0.60
#